data_AF-A0A423X495-F1
#
_entry.id   AF-A0A423X495-F1
#
_cell.length_a   1.000
_cell.length_b   1.000
_cell.length_c   1.000
_cell.angle_alpha   90.00
_cell.angle_beta   90.00
_cell.angle_gamma   90.00
#
_symmetry.space_group_name_H-M   'P 1'
#
loop_
_entity.id
_entity.type
_entity.pdbx_description
1 polymer ?
#
loop_
_entity_poly.entity_id
_entity_poly.type
_entity_poly.pdbx_seq_one_letter_code
_entity_poly.pdbx_strand_id
1 'polypeptide(L)'
;MPGLRLTPAVLALDDYPWGGDVVGLSPNIRIYRYSAGQFFDAHYDDSNAITSEFDQGTPISTKTTWTLLLYLTSEADGCRGGETVFFPHDRRVAREEVAVPPETGMLLLHKHGDDCMMHEGREVMAGEKWIIRSDICVRR
;
A
#
# COMPACT_ATOMS: atom_id res chain seq x y z
N MET A 1 0.57 5.74 -27.36
CA MET A 1 0.21 5.61 -25.94
C MET A 1 1.44 5.97 -25.13
N PRO A 2 1.51 7.13 -24.46
CA PRO A 2 2.61 7.37 -23.53
C PRO A 2 2.48 6.36 -22.38
N GLY A 3 3.54 5.60 -22.13
CA GLY A 3 3.55 4.58 -21.09
C GLY A 3 3.33 5.20 -19.72
N LEU A 4 2.54 4.52 -18.89
CA LEU A 4 2.33 4.86 -17.48
C LEU A 4 3.71 4.98 -16.80
N ARG A 5 4.12 6.21 -16.45
CA ARG A 5 5.29 6.43 -15.60
C ARG A 5 4.83 6.27 -14.15
N LEU A 6 5.12 5.12 -13.56
CA LEU A 6 4.99 4.93 -12.12
C LEU A 6 6.04 5.82 -11.45
N THR A 7 5.61 6.79 -10.66
CA THR A 7 6.51 7.55 -9.79
C THR A 7 6.49 6.85 -8.43
N PRO A 8 7.59 6.20 -8.01
CA PRO A 8 7.61 5.51 -6.73
C PRO A 8 7.76 6.52 -5.59
N ALA A 9 6.86 6.48 -4.62
CA ALA A 9 7.07 7.09 -3.31
C ALA A 9 7.43 5.98 -2.33
N VAL A 10 8.73 5.76 -2.11
CA VAL A 10 9.23 4.76 -1.16
C VAL A 10 9.59 5.47 0.13
N LEU A 11 8.88 5.16 1.22
CA LEU A 11 9.30 5.51 2.57
C LEU A 11 10.21 4.40 3.09
N ALA A 12 11.51 4.46 2.77
CA ALA A 12 12.51 3.52 3.27
C ALA A 12 13.79 4.25 3.70
N LEU A 13 14.39 3.81 4.82
CA LEU A 13 15.61 4.39 5.40
C LEU A 13 16.86 3.53 5.18
N ASP A 14 16.75 2.34 4.56
CA ASP A 14 17.84 1.35 4.48
C ASP A 14 18.19 0.93 3.04
N ASP A 15 19.47 0.59 2.80
CA ASP A 15 20.03 0.16 1.51
C ASP A 15 19.46 -1.17 0.97
N TYR A 16 18.77 -1.94 1.81
CA TYR A 16 18.04 -3.16 1.42
C TYR A 16 16.69 -3.25 2.15
N PRO A 17 15.67 -2.50 1.70
CA PRO A 17 14.46 -2.25 2.50
C PRO A 17 13.58 -3.50 2.68
N TRP A 18 13.79 -4.54 1.87
CA TRP A 18 12.91 -5.70 1.80
C TRP A 18 13.10 -6.69 2.96
N GLY A 19 14.25 -6.66 3.63
CA GLY A 19 14.57 -7.59 4.72
C GLY A 19 14.80 -9.05 4.29
N GLY A 20 14.96 -9.31 2.98
CA GLY A 20 15.26 -10.64 2.42
C GLY A 20 15.05 -10.71 0.90
N ASP A 21 15.13 -11.91 0.33
CA ASP A 21 14.99 -12.13 -1.12
C ASP A 21 13.54 -11.93 -1.58
N VAL A 22 13.28 -10.89 -2.35
CA VAL A 22 11.97 -10.65 -2.97
C VAL A 22 11.71 -11.70 -4.05
N VAL A 23 10.59 -12.41 -3.94
CA VAL A 23 10.21 -13.49 -4.88
C VAL A 23 9.14 -13.02 -5.87
N GLY A 24 8.26 -12.10 -5.44
CA GLY A 24 7.19 -11.58 -6.27
C GLY A 24 6.12 -10.85 -5.45
N LEU A 25 4.96 -10.62 -6.06
CA LEU A 25 3.78 -10.11 -5.38
C LEU A 25 2.88 -11.26 -4.93
N SER A 26 2.16 -11.04 -3.83
CA SER A 26 1.12 -11.95 -3.37
C SER A 26 0.07 -12.15 -4.47
N PRO A 27 -0.32 -13.41 -4.78
CA PRO A 27 -1.36 -13.68 -5.77
C PRO A 27 -2.75 -13.21 -5.30
N ASN A 28 -2.89 -12.86 -4.02
CA ASN A 28 -4.11 -12.30 -3.45
C ASN A 28 -4.23 -10.79 -3.76
N ILE A 29 -4.47 -10.48 -5.03
CA ILE A 29 -4.72 -9.13 -5.50
C ILE A 29 -6.15 -8.70 -5.12
N ARG A 30 -6.28 -7.52 -4.54
CA ARG A 30 -7.57 -6.95 -4.10
C ARG A 30 -7.80 -5.61 -4.76
N ILE A 31 -9.05 -5.31 -5.08
CA ILE A 31 -9.46 -3.99 -5.59
C ILE A 31 -10.39 -3.37 -4.56
N TYR A 32 -10.05 -2.17 -4.11
CA TYR A 32 -10.87 -1.40 -3.19
C TYR A 32 -11.50 -0.22 -3.91
N ARG A 33 -12.77 0.03 -3.59
CA ARG A 33 -13.53 1.21 -3.99
C ARG A 33 -14.08 1.86 -2.73
N TYR A 34 -13.78 3.14 -2.54
CA TYR A 34 -14.37 3.97 -1.51
C TYR A 34 -15.16 5.10 -2.17
N SER A 35 -16.45 5.17 -1.87
CA SER A 35 -17.34 6.26 -2.24
C SER A 35 -17.31 7.37 -1.19
N ALA A 36 -17.89 8.53 -1.52
CA ALA A 36 -18.00 9.65 -0.58
C ALA A 36 -18.58 9.22 0.80
N GLY A 37 -17.94 9.67 1.88
CA GLY A 37 -18.26 9.31 3.26
C GLY A 37 -17.62 8.00 3.75
N GLN A 38 -17.02 7.21 2.87
CA GLN A 38 -16.32 5.98 3.25
C GLN A 38 -14.85 6.26 3.60
N PHE A 39 -14.35 5.53 4.59
CA PHE A 39 -12.99 5.60 5.10
C PHE A 39 -12.54 4.21 5.57
N PHE A 40 -11.27 4.07 5.94
CA PHE A 40 -10.76 2.91 6.66
C PHE A 40 -10.01 3.38 7.89
N ASP A 41 -10.54 3.06 9.07
CA ASP A 41 -10.03 3.54 10.35
C ASP A 41 -8.59 3.09 10.62
N ALA A 42 -7.88 3.76 11.53
CA ALA A 42 -6.47 3.48 11.75
C ALA A 42 -6.24 2.05 12.26
N HIS A 43 -5.27 1.40 11.64
CA HIS A 43 -4.95 -0.01 11.85
C HIS A 43 -3.47 -0.29 11.58
N TYR A 44 -3.11 -1.55 11.81
CA TYR A 44 -1.85 -2.15 11.38
C TYR A 44 -2.18 -3.31 10.45
N ASP A 45 -1.38 -3.46 9.40
CA ASP A 45 -1.45 -4.61 8.50
C ASP A 45 -0.54 -5.73 9.03
N ASP A 46 -1.02 -6.98 8.97
CA ASP A 46 -0.27 -8.14 9.42
C ASP A 46 0.42 -8.87 8.25
N SER A 47 1.48 -9.61 8.58
CA SER A 47 2.16 -10.47 7.64
C SER A 47 1.37 -11.74 7.35
N ASN A 48 1.45 -12.22 6.12
CA ASN A 48 0.83 -13.46 5.69
C ASN A 48 1.89 -14.45 5.22
N ALA A 49 1.75 -15.73 5.59
CA ALA A 49 2.53 -16.81 5.00
C ALA A 49 1.90 -17.20 3.65
N ILE A 50 2.68 -17.14 2.58
CA ILE A 50 2.22 -17.41 1.22
C ILE A 50 3.10 -18.47 0.59
N THR A 51 2.48 -19.54 0.09
CA THR A 51 3.13 -20.54 -0.76
C THR A 51 2.54 -20.44 -2.16
N SER A 52 3.38 -20.09 -3.14
CA SER A 52 2.98 -19.96 -4.55
C SER A 52 4.17 -20.27 -5.46
N GLU A 53 3.91 -20.54 -6.74
CA GLU A 53 4.97 -20.80 -7.71
C GLU A 53 5.67 -19.52 -8.19
N PHE A 54 5.02 -18.36 -8.10
CA PHE A 54 5.56 -17.07 -8.58
C PHE A 54 6.19 -17.14 -9.98
N ASP A 55 5.53 -17.84 -10.91
CA ASP A 55 5.98 -18.12 -12.28
C ASP A 55 7.32 -18.87 -12.40
N GLN A 56 7.82 -19.48 -11.32
CA GLN A 56 9.06 -20.25 -11.29
C GLN A 56 8.84 -21.76 -11.42
N GLY A 57 7.59 -22.21 -11.59
CA GLY A 57 7.22 -23.61 -11.81
C GLY A 57 7.47 -24.55 -10.63
N THR A 58 7.81 -24.02 -9.46
CA THR A 58 7.95 -24.78 -8.20
C THR A 58 7.46 -23.92 -7.04
N PRO A 59 6.65 -24.45 -6.11
CA PRO A 59 6.15 -23.67 -4.97
C PRO A 59 7.27 -23.16 -4.07
N ILE A 60 7.21 -21.86 -3.73
CA ILE A 60 8.12 -21.17 -2.82
C ILE A 60 7.31 -20.68 -1.62
N SER A 61 7.77 -21.00 -0.42
CA SER A 61 7.21 -20.46 0.83
C SER A 61 7.80 -19.08 1.11
N THR A 62 6.94 -18.11 1.37
CA THR A 62 7.29 -16.70 1.58
C THR A 62 6.50 -16.10 2.75
N LYS A 63 6.96 -14.97 3.26
CA LYS A 63 6.22 -14.08 4.17
C LYS A 63 5.99 -12.75 3.46
N THR A 64 4.80 -12.18 3.57
CA THR A 64 4.59 -10.81 3.08
C THR A 64 5.21 -9.81 4.05
N THR A 65 5.93 -8.80 3.56
CA THR A 65 6.61 -7.80 4.43
C THR A 65 6.25 -6.34 4.13
N TRP A 66 5.68 -6.09 2.96
CA TRP A 66 5.23 -4.75 2.55
C TRP A 66 3.84 -4.83 1.93
N THR A 67 3.02 -3.83 2.21
CA THR A 67 1.79 -3.56 1.48
C THR A 67 2.10 -2.68 0.27
N LEU A 68 1.51 -3.04 -0.87
CA LEU A 68 1.58 -2.30 -2.12
C LEU A 68 0.19 -1.76 -2.45
N LEU A 69 0.07 -0.45 -2.58
CA LEU A 69 -1.13 0.23 -3.02
C LEU A 69 -0.86 0.96 -4.34
N LEU A 70 -1.59 0.61 -5.40
CA LEU A 70 -1.61 1.34 -6.66
C LEU A 70 -2.89 2.16 -6.72
N TYR A 71 -2.78 3.48 -6.71
CA TYR A 71 -3.91 4.38 -6.85
C TYR A 71 -4.34 4.47 -8.31
N LEU A 72 -5.64 4.29 -8.55
CA LEU A 72 -6.25 4.32 -9.88
C LEU A 72 -7.05 5.60 -10.14
N THR A 73 -7.27 6.40 -9.11
CA THR A 73 -7.93 7.71 -9.19
C THR A 73 -7.14 8.77 -8.43
N SER A 74 -7.38 10.01 -8.80
CA SER A 74 -6.75 11.23 -8.25
C SER A 74 -7.77 12.35 -8.13
N GLU A 75 -7.34 13.52 -7.67
CA GLU A 75 -8.16 14.73 -7.70
C GLU A 75 -8.60 15.10 -9.14
N ALA A 76 -7.76 14.86 -10.15
CA ALA A 76 -8.10 15.11 -11.56
C ALA A 76 -9.26 14.21 -12.06
N ASP A 77 -9.48 13.07 -11.42
CA ASP A 77 -10.60 12.16 -11.68
C ASP A 77 -11.85 12.48 -10.81
N GLY A 78 -11.78 13.55 -10.02
CA GLY A 78 -12.84 13.99 -9.11
C GLY A 78 -12.79 13.36 -7.71
N CYS A 79 -11.77 12.57 -7.38
CA CYS A 79 -11.58 11.98 -6.06
C CYS A 79 -10.96 13.02 -5.10
N ARG A 80 -11.75 13.57 -4.18
CA ARG A 80 -11.28 14.52 -3.15
C ARG A 80 -11.21 13.86 -1.77
N GLY A 81 -10.17 14.16 -0.99
CA GLY A 81 -9.86 13.45 0.25
C GLY A 81 -9.28 12.06 -0.03
N GLY A 82 -9.52 11.11 0.87
CA GLY A 82 -9.08 9.74 0.66
C GLY A 82 -7.58 9.52 0.82
N GLU A 83 -6.85 10.42 1.49
CA GLU A 83 -5.42 10.26 1.74
C GLU A 83 -5.13 8.96 2.51
N THR A 84 -3.98 8.35 2.24
CA THR A 84 -3.44 7.29 3.12
C THR A 84 -2.51 7.98 4.10
N VAL A 85 -2.85 7.92 5.38
CA VAL A 85 -2.20 8.72 6.42
C VAL A 85 -1.50 7.80 7.39
N PHE A 86 -0.23 8.08 7.63
CA PHE A 86 0.62 7.34 8.55
C PHE A 86 0.88 8.13 9.83
N PHE A 87 0.98 7.43 10.95
CA PHE A 87 1.19 7.99 12.29
C PHE A 87 2.51 7.45 12.89
N PRO A 88 3.66 8.11 12.66
CA PRO A 88 4.98 7.59 13.05
C PRO A 88 5.22 7.36 14.55
N HIS A 89 4.37 7.94 15.41
CA HIS A 89 4.48 7.83 16.87
C HIS A 89 3.22 7.18 17.48
N ASP A 90 2.48 6.38 16.68
CA ASP A 90 1.26 5.67 17.08
C ASP A 90 0.20 6.57 17.74
N ARG A 91 0.14 7.83 17.31
CA ARG A 91 -0.81 8.83 17.80
C ARG A 91 -1.34 9.68 16.66
N ARG A 92 -2.64 9.94 16.69
CA ARG A 92 -3.33 10.79 15.70
C ARG A 92 -3.14 12.27 16.01
N VAL A 93 -1.94 12.76 15.78
CA VAL A 93 -1.55 14.17 15.98
C VAL A 93 -1.28 14.81 14.63
N ALA A 94 -2.15 15.73 14.21
CA ALA A 94 -2.16 16.28 12.85
C ALA A 94 -0.82 16.89 12.38
N ARG A 95 -0.02 17.47 13.28
CA ARG A 95 1.29 18.05 12.92
C ARG A 95 2.41 17.01 12.70
N GLU A 96 2.15 15.75 13.01
CA GLU A 96 3.14 14.66 12.97
C GLU A 96 2.78 13.59 11.94
N GLU A 97 1.60 13.70 11.33
CA GLU A 97 1.12 12.73 10.35
C GLU A 97 1.85 12.87 9.02
N VAL A 98 1.96 11.77 8.30
CA VAL A 98 2.43 11.76 6.92
C VAL A 98 1.27 11.36 6.04
N ALA A 99 0.68 12.34 5.35
CA ALA A 99 -0.44 12.13 4.45
C ALA A 99 0.03 11.95 3.00
N VAL A 100 -0.42 10.86 2.38
CA VAL A 100 -0.17 10.55 0.97
C VAL A 100 -1.50 10.69 0.21
N PRO A 101 -1.70 11.77 -0.58
CA PRO A 101 -2.92 11.93 -1.37
C PRO A 101 -2.96 10.91 -2.52
N PRO A 102 -4.16 10.45 -2.92
CA PRO A 102 -4.30 9.56 -4.07
C PRO A 102 -3.89 10.29 -5.36
N GLU A 103 -2.95 9.70 -6.10
CA GLU A 103 -2.48 10.19 -7.39
C GLU A 103 -2.48 9.05 -8.40
N THR A 104 -3.11 9.24 -9.56
CA THR A 104 -3.35 8.16 -10.52
C THR A 104 -2.03 7.62 -11.06
N GLY A 105 -1.82 6.32 -10.90
CA GLY A 105 -0.58 5.65 -11.28
C GLY A 105 0.53 5.73 -10.23
N MET A 106 0.31 6.39 -9.09
CA MET A 106 1.25 6.33 -7.97
C MET A 106 1.16 4.96 -7.28
N LEU A 107 2.34 4.40 -7.01
CA LEU A 107 2.51 3.18 -6.23
C LEU A 107 3.12 3.57 -4.88
N LEU A 108 2.36 3.31 -3.81
CA LEU A 108 2.78 3.49 -2.44
C LEU A 108 3.17 2.14 -1.84
N LEU A 109 4.37 2.07 -1.27
CA LEU A 109 4.85 0.95 -0.48
C LEU A 109 4.99 1.37 0.98
N HIS A 110 4.44 0.58 1.89
CA HIS A 110 4.74 0.70 3.32
C HIS A 110 4.95 -0.68 3.95
N LYS A 111 5.82 -0.72 4.97
CA LYS A 111 6.06 -1.93 5.74
C LYS A 111 4.79 -2.35 6.49
N HIS A 112 4.67 -3.66 6.71
CA HIS A 112 3.62 -4.24 7.55
C HIS A 112 4.17 -5.37 8.44
N GLY A 113 3.35 -5.96 9.31
CA GLY A 113 3.80 -6.88 10.35
C GLY A 113 4.56 -6.16 11.46
N ASP A 114 5.72 -6.70 11.83
CA ASP A 114 6.51 -6.22 12.98
C ASP A 114 6.99 -4.76 12.82
N ASP A 115 7.15 -4.30 11.58
CA ASP A 115 7.57 -2.94 11.22
C ASP A 115 6.40 -2.05 10.75
N CYS A 116 5.15 -2.46 10.98
CA CYS A 116 3.99 -1.73 10.48
C CYS A 116 3.83 -0.39 11.21
N MET A 117 3.79 0.71 10.46
CA MET A 117 3.39 2.01 10.98
C MET A 117 1.86 2.08 11.03
N MET A 118 1.29 2.56 12.14
CA MET A 118 -0.16 2.77 12.23
C MET A 118 -0.60 3.70 11.10
N HIS A 119 -1.64 3.32 10.38
CA HIS A 119 -2.11 4.09 9.23
C HIS A 119 -3.61 3.96 9.02
N GLU A 120 -4.20 4.94 8.33
CA GLU A 120 -5.62 4.97 7.97
C GLU A 120 -5.83 5.40 6.52
N GLY A 121 -6.97 5.04 5.95
CA GLY A 121 -7.50 5.66 4.75
C GLY A 121 -8.51 6.73 5.14
N ARG A 122 -8.18 8.00 4.93
CA ARG A 122 -9.09 9.12 5.24
C ARG A 122 -10.38 9.03 4.45
N GLU A 123 -11.38 9.76 4.94
CA GLU A 123 -12.67 9.89 4.29
C GLU A 123 -12.52 10.42 2.87
N VAL A 124 -13.17 9.74 1.92
CA VAL A 124 -13.40 10.28 0.59
C VAL A 124 -14.49 11.34 0.71
N MET A 125 -14.16 12.60 0.43
CA MET A 125 -15.11 13.71 0.55
C MET A 125 -15.97 13.87 -0.70
N ALA A 126 -15.45 13.50 -1.87
CA ALA A 126 -16.18 13.53 -3.14
C ALA A 126 -15.57 12.56 -4.16
N GLY A 127 -16.36 12.13 -5.14
CA GLY A 127 -15.94 11.18 -6.18
C GLY A 127 -15.74 9.77 -5.63
N GLU A 128 -14.80 9.03 -6.23
CA GLU A 128 -14.47 7.66 -5.85
C GLU A 128 -12.96 7.43 -5.79
N LYS A 129 -12.50 6.81 -4.70
CA LYS A 129 -11.14 6.33 -4.55
C LYS A 129 -11.06 4.87 -4.98
N TRP A 130 -10.22 4.59 -5.97
CA TRP A 130 -9.95 3.23 -6.44
C TRP A 130 -8.48 2.86 -6.19
N ILE A 131 -8.25 1.68 -5.62
CA ILE A 131 -6.92 1.18 -5.27
C ILE A 131 -6.82 -0.29 -5.65
N ILE A 132 -5.69 -0.71 -6.21
CA ILE A 132 -5.28 -2.12 -6.25
C ILE A 132 -4.30 -2.36 -5.11
N ARG A 133 -4.58 -3.35 -4.25
CA ARG A 133 -3.68 -3.81 -3.20
C ARG A 133 -3.08 -5.18 -3.56
N SER A 134 -1.78 -5.30 -3.35
CA SER A 134 -1.08 -6.57 -3.20
C SER A 134 -0.04 -6.42 -2.09
N ASP A 135 0.78 -7.43 -1.89
CA ASP A 135 1.79 -7.46 -0.84
C ASP A 135 3.11 -8.01 -1.44
N ILE A 136 4.27 -7.50 -1.01
CA ILE A 136 5.56 -8.03 -1.44
C ILE A 136 5.85 -9.32 -0.68
N CYS A 137 6.07 -10.41 -1.42
CA CYS A 137 6.46 -11.72 -0.89
C CYS A 137 7.99 -11.84 -0.83
N VAL A 138 8.51 -12.03 0.38
CA VAL A 138 9.94 -12.24 0.64
C VAL A 138 10.15 -13.69 1.09
N ARG A 139 11.20 -14.34 0.57
CA ARG A 139 11.56 -15.70 0.95
C ARG A 139 11.91 -15.73 2.43
N ARG A 140 11.40 -16.76 3.12
CA ARG A 140 11.76 -17.03 4.51
C ARG A 140 13.03 -17.87 4.60
#